data_AF-K2A7H7-F1
#
_entry.id   AF-K2A7H7-F1
#
_cell.length_a   1.000
_cell.length_b   1.000
_cell.length_c   1.000
_cell.angle_alpha   90.00
_cell.angle_beta   90.00
_cell.angle_gamma   90.00
#
_symmetry.space_group_name_H-M   'P 1'
#
loop_
_entity.id
_entity.type
_entity.pdbx_description
1 polymer ?
#
loop_
_entity_poly.entity_id
_entity_poly.type
_entity_poly.pdbx_seq_one_letter_code
_entity_poly.pdbx_strand_id
1 'polypeptide(L)'
;MRQLGTDRKKSPNIFKILTFTILLTALTFAAIKITGLDKIIFKGPKTVVQLITDTGLKSDNGRTNILLLGIGGQGHEGPDLSDTMILAS
;
A
#
# COMPACT_ATOMS: atom_id res chain seq x y z
N MET A 1 62.03 26.14 17.54
CA MET A 1 61.34 25.81 16.28
C MET A 1 60.42 24.61 16.52
N ARG A 2 59.11 24.77 16.36
CA ARG A 2 58.12 23.69 16.59
C ARG A 2 58.03 22.82 15.35
N GLN A 3 58.34 21.53 15.47
CA GLN A 3 58.07 20.54 14.43
C GLN A 3 56.56 20.25 14.43
N LEU A 4 55.86 20.76 13.42
CA LEU A 4 54.48 20.39 13.14
C LEU A 4 54.51 19.02 12.48
N GLY A 5 54.31 17.98 13.29
CA GLY A 5 54.09 16.62 12.81
C GLY A 5 52.86 16.59 11.91
N THR A 6 53.06 16.25 10.64
CA THR A 6 51.95 16.02 9.71
C THR A 6 51.39 14.64 10.01
N ASP A 7 50.39 14.58 10.90
CA ASP A 7 49.60 13.38 11.10
C ASP A 7 48.90 13.04 9.78
N ARG A 8 49.50 12.12 9.02
CA ARG A 8 48.87 11.54 7.83
C ARG A 8 47.62 10.80 8.28
N LYS A 9 46.48 11.49 8.21
CA LYS A 9 45.16 10.95 8.47
C LYS A 9 44.96 9.70 7.61
N LYS A 10 45.03 8.52 8.22
CA LYS A 10 44.76 7.24 7.54
C LYS A 10 43.38 7.34 6.89
N SER A 11 43.33 7.15 5.57
CA SER A 11 42.06 7.10 4.86
C SER A 11 41.23 5.95 5.43
N PRO A 12 39.95 6.18 5.75
CA PRO A 12 39.10 5.11 6.22
C PRO A 12 38.97 4.07 5.12
N ASN A 13 39.03 2.79 5.48
CA ASN A 13 38.96 1.70 4.52
C ASN A 13 37.51 1.61 3.99
N ILE A 14 37.27 2.16 2.80
CA ILE A 14 35.95 2.32 2.17
C ILE A 14 35.20 0.98 2.07
N PHE A 15 35.91 -0.13 1.87
CA PHE A 15 35.31 -1.47 1.86
C PHE A 15 34.67 -1.87 3.19
N LYS A 16 35.26 -1.45 4.32
CA LYS A 16 34.66 -1.68 5.65
C LYS A 16 33.38 -0.88 5.85
N ILE A 17 33.34 0.34 5.30
CA ILE A 17 32.15 1.18 5.35
C ILE A 17 31.05 0.54 4.48
N LEU A 18 31.35 0.15 3.24
CA LEU A 18 30.39 -0.50 2.35
C LEU A 18 29.81 -1.78 2.93
N THR A 19 30.66 -2.67 3.45
CA THR A 19 30.21 -3.92 4.08
C THR A 19 29.35 -3.67 5.31
N PHE A 20 29.72 -2.71 6.15
CA PHE A 20 28.93 -2.32 7.31
C PHE A 20 27.57 -1.75 6.92
N THR A 21 27.52 -0.89 5.90
CA THR A 21 26.26 -0.30 5.40
C THR A 21 25.32 -1.35 4.82
N ILE A 22 25.85 -2.30 4.02
CA ILE A 22 25.05 -3.41 3.47
C ILE A 22 24.48 -4.26 4.60
N LEU A 23 25.31 -4.60 5.59
CA LEU A 23 24.90 -5.44 6.72
C LEU A 23 23.85 -4.74 7.57
N LEU A 24 24.03 -3.44 7.84
CA LEU A 24 23.04 -2.62 8.54
C LEU A 24 21.70 -2.57 7.80
N THR A 25 21.74 -2.42 6.48
CA THR A 25 20.53 -2.36 5.63
C THR A 25 19.78 -3.69 5.61
N ALA A 26 20.51 -4.81 5.55
CA ALA A 26 19.92 -6.14 5.64
C ALA A 26 19.27 -6.39 7.02
N LEU A 27 19.92 -5.92 8.08
CA LEU A 27 19.45 -6.09 9.45
C LEU A 27 18.20 -5.24 9.75
N THR A 28 18.15 -4.00 9.25
CA THR A 28 16.94 -3.17 9.35
C THR A 28 15.79 -3.77 8.53
N PHE A 29 16.06 -4.28 7.32
CA PHE A 29 15.04 -4.96 6.51
C PHE A 29 14.47 -6.20 7.20
N ALA A 30 15.33 -7.03 7.80
CA ALA A 30 14.91 -8.21 8.56
C ALA A 30 14.07 -7.82 9.80
N ALA A 31 14.49 -6.78 10.53
CA ALA A 31 13.74 -6.28 11.68
C ALA A 31 12.32 -5.81 11.29
N ILE A 32 12.19 -5.02 10.22
CA ILE A 32 10.90 -4.53 9.71
C ILE A 32 9.96 -5.70 9.35
N LYS A 33 10.49 -6.76 8.73
CA LYS A 33 9.73 -7.94 8.33
C LYS A 33 9.27 -8.79 9.53
N ILE A 34 10.11 -8.91 10.56
CA ILE A 34 9.78 -9.68 11.78
C ILE A 34 8.76 -8.95 12.64
N THR A 35 8.87 -7.63 12.78
CA THR A 35 7.96 -6.83 13.63
C THR A 35 6.62 -6.51 12.96
N GLY A 36 6.39 -6.94 11.72
CA GLY A 36 5.16 -6.64 10.98
C GLY A 36 4.96 -5.14 10.70
N LEU A 37 6.03 -4.35 10.75
CA LEU A 37 6.02 -2.90 10.49
C LEU A 37 5.80 -2.61 9.00
N ASP A 38 6.02 -3.59 8.13
CA ASP A 38 5.63 -3.58 6.72
C ASP A 38 4.15 -3.21 6.56
N LYS A 39 3.27 -3.75 7.40
CA LYS A 39 1.84 -3.46 7.35
C LYS A 39 1.48 -2.05 7.80
N ILE A 40 2.32 -1.37 8.58
CA ILE A 40 2.05 -0.01 9.08
C ILE A 40 2.69 1.03 8.14
N ILE A 41 3.90 0.77 7.65
CA ILE A 41 4.63 1.65 6.73
C ILE A 41 4.02 1.61 5.32
N PHE A 42 3.57 0.44 4.83
CA PHE A 42 2.85 0.31 3.55
C PHE A 42 1.33 0.44 3.66
N LYS A 43 0.79 0.69 4.86
CA LYS A 43 -0.50 1.35 5.04
C LYS A 43 -0.30 2.88 5.01
N GLY A 44 0.39 3.38 3.97
CA GLY A 44 0.14 4.74 3.48
C GLY A 44 -1.37 4.93 3.23
N PRO A 45 -1.87 6.12 2.88
CA PRO A 45 -3.31 6.40 2.85
C PRO A 45 -3.96 5.61 1.71
N LYS A 46 -4.21 4.31 1.93
CA LYS A 46 -4.79 3.37 0.98
C LYS A 46 -6.14 3.88 0.56
N THR A 47 -6.86 4.52 1.47
CA THR A 47 -8.09 5.25 1.18
C THR A 47 -7.89 6.35 0.15
N VAL A 48 -6.84 7.16 0.23
CA VAL A 48 -6.56 8.25 -0.73
C VAL A 48 -6.07 7.70 -2.06
N VAL A 49 -5.17 6.72 -2.03
CA VAL A 49 -4.72 6.03 -3.26
C VAL A 49 -5.91 5.33 -3.91
N GLN A 50 -6.74 4.62 -3.15
CA GLN A 50 -7.97 4.01 -3.68
C GLN A 50 -8.91 5.07 -4.22
N LEU A 51 -9.14 6.21 -3.56
CA LEU A 51 -10.02 7.27 -4.09
C LEU A 51 -9.50 7.87 -5.41
N ILE A 52 -8.18 8.01 -5.55
CA ILE A 52 -7.55 8.58 -6.76
C ILE A 52 -7.41 7.53 -7.87
N THR A 53 -7.23 6.26 -7.50
CA THR A 53 -7.04 5.14 -8.45
C THR A 53 -8.36 4.41 -8.73
N ASP A 54 -9.44 4.76 -8.03
CA ASP A 54 -10.78 4.24 -8.32
C ASP A 54 -11.18 4.79 -9.68
N THR A 55 -11.09 3.94 -10.69
CA THR A 55 -11.46 4.24 -12.07
C THR A 55 -12.98 4.37 -12.24
N GLY A 56 -13.75 4.26 -11.15
CA GLY A 56 -15.20 4.23 -11.15
C GLY A 56 -15.74 2.84 -11.47
N LEU A 57 -17.05 2.77 -11.72
CA LEU A 57 -17.72 1.52 -12.07
C LEU A 57 -17.20 0.95 -13.40
N LYS A 58 -17.14 -0.38 -13.49
CA LYS A 58 -16.73 -1.06 -14.72
C LYS A 58 -17.71 -0.71 -15.84
N SER A 59 -17.16 -0.19 -16.92
CA SER A 59 -17.90 0.19 -18.13
C SER A 59 -17.66 -0.83 -19.24
N ASP A 60 -18.69 -1.10 -20.04
CA ASP A 60 -18.60 -1.85 -21.28
C ASP A 60 -19.04 -0.94 -22.44
N ASN A 61 -18.19 -0.78 -23.45
CA ASN A 61 -18.40 0.14 -24.57
C ASN A 61 -18.81 1.57 -24.16
N GLY A 62 -18.24 2.07 -23.06
CA GLY A 62 -18.54 3.42 -22.55
C GLY A 62 -19.86 3.55 -21.80
N ARG A 63 -20.59 2.45 -21.56
CA ARG A 63 -21.84 2.42 -20.79
C ARG A 63 -21.69 1.59 -19.53
N THR A 64 -22.37 2.01 -18.47
CA THR A 64 -22.48 1.25 -17.23
C THR A 64 -23.95 0.98 -16.98
N ASN A 65 -24.34 -0.29 -16.93
CA ASN A 65 -25.71 -0.68 -16.64
C ASN A 65 -25.84 -1.04 -15.16
N ILE A 66 -26.75 -0.38 -14.46
CA ILE A 66 -27.02 -0.62 -13.05
C ILE A 66 -28.42 -1.23 -12.93
N LEU A 67 -28.49 -2.42 -12.36
CA LEU A 67 -29.74 -3.10 -12.02
C LEU A 67 -30.01 -2.91 -10.52
N LEU A 68 -31.12 -2.25 -10.19
CA LEU A 68 -31.59 -2.11 -8.81
C LEU A 68 -32.77 -3.06 -8.60
N LEU A 69 -32.66 -3.92 -7.59
CA LEU A 69 -33.69 -4.86 -7.18
C LEU A 69 -34.21 -4.46 -5.80
N GLY A 70 -35.49 -4.13 -5.72
CA GLY A 70 -36.20 -3.95 -4.46
C GLY A 70 -36.71 -5.31 -3.99
N ILE A 71 -36.32 -5.71 -2.78
CA ILE A 71 -36.86 -6.92 -2.12
C ILE A 71 -38.07 -6.55 -1.26
N GLY A 72 -39.06 -7.44 -1.21
CA GLY A 72 -40.22 -7.26 -0.34
C GLY A 72 -39.86 -7.26 1.15
N GLY A 73 -40.59 -6.47 1.94
CA GLY A 73 -40.36 -6.31 3.37
C GLY A 73 -40.74 -7.53 4.21
N GLN A 74 -40.52 -7.46 5.54
CA GLN A 74 -40.87 -8.54 6.47
C GLN A 74 -42.36 -8.94 6.34
N GLY A 75 -42.62 -10.24 6.11
CA GLY A 75 -43.98 -10.80 6.04
C GLY A 75 -44.34 -11.56 4.76
N HIS A 76 -43.38 -11.86 3.88
CA HIS A 76 -43.58 -12.71 2.69
C HIS A 76 -43.00 -14.12 2.89
N GLU A 77 -43.81 -15.16 2.61
CA GLU A 77 -43.41 -16.59 2.69
C GLU A 77 -42.81 -17.13 1.37
N GLY A 78 -42.56 -16.27 0.39
CA GLY A 78 -41.92 -16.63 -0.88
C GLY A 78 -40.40 -16.39 -0.87
N PRO A 79 -39.62 -17.10 -1.71
CA PRO A 79 -38.21 -16.78 -1.94
C PRO A 79 -38.08 -15.31 -2.36
N ASP A 80 -37.01 -14.59 -1.98
CA ASP A 80 -36.81 -13.13 -2.19
C ASP A 80 -37.35 -12.63 -3.56
N LEU A 81 -38.64 -12.31 -3.60
CA LEU A 81 -39.31 -11.83 -4.80
C LEU A 81 -38.91 -10.36 -4.94
N SER A 82 -38.44 -10.01 -6.14
CA SER A 82 -38.12 -8.63 -6.44
C SER A 82 -39.42 -7.88 -6.71
N ASP A 83 -39.87 -7.10 -5.73
CA ASP A 83 -41.07 -6.27 -5.84
C ASP A 83 -40.86 -5.08 -6.78
N THR A 84 -39.60 -4.72 -7.06
CA THR A 84 -39.24 -3.62 -7.96
C THR A 84 -37.96 -3.93 -8.71
N MET A 85 -37.96 -3.62 -10.01
CA MET A 85 -36.79 -3.70 -10.88
C MET A 85 -36.61 -2.38 -11.61
N ILE A 86 -35.44 -1.75 -11.46
CA ILE A 86 -35.08 -0.52 -12.18
C ILE A 86 -33.76 -0.76 -12.91
N LEU A 87 -33.74 -0.46 -14.21
CA LEU A 87 -32.54 -0.45 -15.03
C LEU A 87 -32.17 1.00 -15.37
N ALA A 88 -30.94 1.38 -15.06
CA ALA A 88 -30.34 2.67 -15.44
C ALA A 88 -29.07 2.42 -16.27
N SER A 89 -28.90 3.18 -17.37
CA SER A 89 -27.76 3.08 -18.30
C SER A 89 -27.16 4.44 -18.62
#